data_AF-T0H476-F1
#
_entry.id   AF-T0H476-F1
#
_cell.length_a   1.000
_cell.length_b   1.000
_cell.length_c   1.000
_cell.angle_alpha   90.00
_cell.angle_beta   90.00
_cell.angle_gamma   90.00
#
_symmetry.space_group_name_H-M   'P 1'
#
loop_
_entity.id
_entity.type
_entity.pdbx_description
1 polymer ?
#
loop_
_entity_poly.entity_id
_entity_poly.type
_entity_poly.pdbx_seq_one_letter_code
_entity_poly.pdbx_strand_id
1 'polypeptide(L)'
;MAKYADKTVSPELSKNLSALDPPLWIYPGTRLYWMTGIDKNFPFSVIDLPLSFLADTILFPITIPFTVYYYWRVPEAWESGLLMGSIENNDLSAVRRYIEAGADVNSTFIGPSPLYFAIKNENVEIVRLLLEKGADANFQNDAFYDKSLLYFAIENENIEIVRLLLEKGADANAKNCDFFRRCNYLLFNVIERYSNFPPKKDRRPEIIRLLLEKGGADVNATLAEDGTSPLHYAVEKRHNIQIVKQLVEHGANVNGKDVYQQTPLYDAASKEIAQYLFQQGADPTVKNGSEETPLEHAKYLMNLGRENNYDALRFLEGVP
;
A
#
# COMPACT_ATOMS: atom_id res chain seq x y z
N MET A 1 -4.64 -3.08 -24.97
CA MET A 1 -3.36 -2.46 -25.41
C MET A 1 -2.19 -2.68 -24.45
N ALA A 2 -2.37 -3.20 -23.23
CA ALA A 2 -1.26 -3.50 -22.29
C ALA A 2 -0.58 -4.89 -22.47
N LYS A 3 -0.69 -5.52 -23.65
CA LYS A 3 0.00 -6.80 -23.97
C LYS A 3 0.94 -6.69 -25.18
N TYR A 4 1.12 -5.48 -25.74
CA TYR A 4 1.86 -5.26 -26.98
C TYR A 4 3.17 -4.47 -26.82
N ALA A 5 3.58 -4.17 -25.58
CA ALA A 5 4.98 -3.86 -25.27
C ALA A 5 5.81 -5.12 -25.02
N ASP A 6 5.25 -6.32 -25.29
CA ASP A 6 5.96 -7.59 -25.16
C ASP A 6 6.79 -7.84 -26.45
N LYS A 7 8.11 -7.73 -26.31
CA LYS A 7 9.19 -8.24 -27.20
C LYS A 7 9.64 -7.45 -28.44
N THR A 8 9.15 -6.23 -28.70
CA THR A 8 9.64 -5.43 -29.85
C THR A 8 10.46 -4.19 -29.50
N VAL A 9 10.60 -3.84 -28.21
CA VAL A 9 11.61 -2.84 -27.82
C VAL A 9 12.96 -3.55 -27.84
N SER A 10 13.60 -3.57 -29.02
CA SER A 10 14.99 -3.98 -29.17
C SER A 10 15.84 -3.31 -28.08
N PRO A 11 16.81 -3.99 -27.46
CA PRO A 11 17.80 -3.38 -26.58
C PRO A 11 18.47 -2.13 -27.19
N GLU A 12 18.41 -1.96 -28.51
CA GLU A 12 18.92 -0.82 -29.27
C GLU A 12 18.06 0.45 -29.15
N LEU A 13 16.72 0.34 -29.03
CA LEU A 13 15.84 1.51 -28.82
C LEU A 13 16.15 2.20 -27.48
N SER A 14 16.56 1.43 -26.47
CA SER A 14 17.00 1.99 -25.19
C SER A 14 18.23 2.90 -25.35
N LYS A 15 19.06 2.72 -26.39
CA LYS A 15 20.38 3.37 -26.50
C LYS A 15 20.37 4.68 -27.31
N ASN A 16 19.27 5.06 -27.94
CA ASN A 16 19.24 6.16 -28.91
C ASN A 16 18.23 7.26 -28.52
N LEU A 17 18.66 8.52 -28.44
CA LEU A 17 17.76 9.64 -28.08
C LEU A 17 16.62 9.83 -29.09
N SER A 18 16.80 9.44 -30.35
CA SER A 18 15.74 9.47 -31.37
C SER A 18 14.62 8.44 -31.17
N ALA A 19 14.75 7.54 -30.19
CA ALA A 19 13.72 6.58 -29.79
C ALA A 19 12.69 7.17 -28.82
N LEU A 20 12.94 8.37 -28.28
CA LEU A 20 12.07 9.04 -27.32
C LEU A 20 10.82 9.63 -27.98
N ASP A 21 10.90 9.97 -29.26
CA ASP A 21 9.73 10.39 -30.04
C ASP A 21 8.82 9.19 -30.33
N PRO A 22 7.49 9.34 -30.21
CA PRO A 22 6.57 8.32 -30.67
C PRO A 22 6.84 8.06 -32.15
N PRO A 23 6.97 6.81 -32.61
CA PRO A 23 7.22 6.57 -34.01
C PRO A 23 6.05 7.10 -34.85
N LEU A 24 6.36 7.63 -36.04
CA LEU A 24 5.41 8.29 -36.95
C LEU A 24 4.16 7.44 -37.24
N TRP A 25 4.20 6.13 -37.07
CA TRP A 25 3.05 5.27 -37.29
C TRP A 25 2.02 5.25 -36.14
N ILE A 26 2.35 5.79 -34.96
CA ILE A 26 1.42 5.96 -33.83
C ILE A 26 0.53 7.20 -34.01
N TYR A 27 0.97 8.18 -34.77
CA TYR A 27 0.18 9.37 -35.09
C TYR A 27 -0.80 9.06 -36.25
N PRO A 28 -2.13 9.06 -36.05
CA PRO A 28 -3.11 8.69 -37.09
C PRO A 28 -3.17 9.57 -38.37
N GLY A 29 -2.23 10.50 -38.57
CA GLY A 29 -2.16 11.39 -39.74
C GLY A 29 -0.93 11.19 -40.63
N THR A 30 0.12 10.58 -40.10
CA THR A 30 1.40 10.30 -40.76
C THR A 30 1.42 8.92 -41.43
N ARG A 31 0.42 8.07 -41.14
CA ARG A 31 0.26 6.73 -41.72
C ARG A 31 -0.41 6.69 -43.09
N LEU A 32 -1.00 7.80 -43.55
CA LEU A 32 -1.67 7.84 -44.87
C LEU A 32 -0.71 7.63 -46.05
N TYR A 33 0.61 7.67 -45.83
CA TYR A 33 1.61 7.52 -46.89
C TYR A 33 2.30 6.15 -46.96
N TRP A 34 2.11 5.23 -45.99
CA TRP A 34 2.91 3.99 -45.93
C TRP A 34 2.14 2.70 -45.61
N MET A 35 0.81 2.72 -45.53
CA MET A 35 -0.02 1.52 -45.26
C MET A 35 -0.82 1.00 -46.46
N THR A 36 -0.29 1.09 -47.68
CA THR A 36 -0.69 0.16 -48.75
C THR A 36 0.12 -1.12 -48.63
N GLY A 37 -0.27 -1.98 -47.69
CA GLY A 37 0.28 -3.32 -47.56
C GLY A 37 0.58 -3.69 -46.11
N ILE A 38 -0.38 -4.37 -45.46
CA ILE A 38 -0.20 -5.59 -44.65
C ILE A 38 -1.58 -5.92 -44.06
N ASP A 39 -1.97 -7.18 -44.26
CA ASP A 39 -3.34 -7.71 -44.19
C ASP A 39 -3.78 -8.06 -42.75
N LYS A 40 -5.06 -7.76 -42.48
CA LYS A 40 -6.08 -8.39 -41.62
C LYS A 40 -5.67 -9.14 -40.33
N ASN A 41 -6.01 -8.55 -39.18
CA ASN A 41 -6.96 -9.08 -38.17
C ASN A 41 -6.74 -8.44 -36.79
N PHE A 42 -7.45 -7.35 -36.47
CA PHE A 42 -7.72 -6.96 -35.08
C PHE A 42 -9.07 -6.23 -34.99
N PRO A 43 -9.99 -6.62 -34.09
CA PRO A 43 -11.30 -6.01 -33.96
C PRO A 43 -11.22 -4.84 -32.97
N PHE A 44 -10.61 -3.74 -33.41
CA PHE A 44 -11.14 -2.44 -33.03
C PHE A 44 -11.73 -1.90 -34.31
N SER A 45 -13.00 -1.54 -34.30
CA SER A 45 -13.54 -0.57 -35.24
C SER A 45 -12.78 0.74 -35.01
N VAL A 46 -11.60 0.84 -35.61
CA VAL A 46 -11.11 2.11 -36.14
C VAL A 46 -12.28 2.55 -37.00
N ILE A 47 -12.99 3.57 -36.54
CA ILE A 47 -13.95 4.21 -37.41
C ILE A 47 -13.05 4.86 -38.48
N ASP A 48 -12.84 4.13 -39.58
CA ASP A 48 -12.26 4.61 -40.82
C ASP A 48 -13.26 5.63 -41.41
N LEU A 49 -13.32 6.79 -40.78
CA LEU A 49 -13.84 7.98 -41.41
C LEU A 49 -12.66 8.55 -42.19
N PRO A 50 -12.58 8.36 -43.51
CA PRO A 50 -11.60 9.09 -44.30
C PRO A 50 -11.78 10.58 -43.98
N LEU A 51 -10.69 11.35 -44.02
CA LEU A 51 -10.74 12.80 -43.75
C LEU A 51 -11.81 13.52 -44.61
N SER A 52 -12.17 12.93 -45.76
CA SER A 52 -13.28 13.36 -46.61
C SER A 52 -14.68 13.19 -46.00
N PHE A 53 -14.90 12.26 -45.07
CA PHE A 53 -16.18 12.03 -44.39
C PHE A 53 -16.33 12.95 -43.16
N LEU A 54 -15.21 13.35 -42.54
CA LEU A 54 -15.18 14.38 -41.50
C LEU A 54 -15.36 15.80 -42.08
N ALA A 55 -15.06 15.98 -43.36
CA ALA A 55 -15.15 17.27 -44.05
C ALA A 55 -16.58 17.79 -44.28
N ASP A 56 -17.61 16.94 -44.24
CA ASP A 56 -18.91 17.30 -44.83
C ASP A 56 -20.13 17.29 -43.89
N THR A 57 -20.03 16.97 -42.60
CA THR A 57 -21.23 17.05 -41.73
C THR A 57 -20.86 17.32 -40.27
N ILE A 58 -21.40 18.41 -39.71
CA ILE A 58 -21.87 18.73 -38.33
C ILE A 58 -21.00 18.32 -37.10
N LEU A 59 -20.14 17.32 -37.20
CA LEU A 59 -19.25 16.76 -36.19
C LEU A 59 -17.91 17.48 -36.07
N PHE A 60 -17.52 18.33 -37.02
CA PHE A 60 -16.28 19.12 -36.97
C PHE A 60 -15.98 19.82 -35.62
N PRO A 61 -16.96 20.45 -34.95
CA PRO A 61 -16.74 21.07 -33.65
C PRO A 61 -16.45 20.08 -32.52
N ILE A 62 -16.75 18.79 -32.71
CA ILE A 62 -16.54 17.72 -31.73
C ILE A 62 -15.28 16.93 -32.10
N THR A 63 -15.09 16.62 -33.38
CA THR A 63 -14.01 15.76 -33.86
C THR A 63 -12.65 16.47 -33.88
N ILE A 64 -12.58 17.77 -34.22
CA ILE A 64 -11.31 18.52 -34.10
C ILE A 64 -10.83 18.55 -32.64
N PRO A 65 -11.65 18.91 -31.63
CA PRO A 65 -11.22 18.83 -30.24
C PRO A 65 -10.82 17.42 -29.80
N PHE A 66 -11.57 16.38 -30.17
CA PHE A 66 -11.21 15.00 -29.81
C PHE A 66 -9.92 14.53 -30.48
N THR A 67 -9.71 14.86 -31.75
CA THR A 67 -8.51 14.50 -32.51
C THR A 67 -7.29 15.29 -32.01
N VAL A 68 -7.42 16.60 -31.77
CA VAL A 68 -6.38 17.43 -31.16
C VAL A 68 -6.04 16.93 -29.75
N TYR A 69 -7.06 16.61 -28.95
CA TYR A 69 -6.89 16.01 -27.62
C TYR A 69 -6.15 14.67 -27.70
N TYR A 70 -6.51 13.81 -28.66
CA TYR A 70 -5.86 12.52 -28.86
C TYR A 70 -4.39 12.69 -29.26
N TYR A 71 -4.09 13.53 -30.26
CA TYR A 71 -2.72 13.80 -30.69
C TYR A 71 -1.87 14.46 -29.60
N TRP A 72 -2.47 15.29 -28.75
CA TRP A 72 -1.78 15.89 -27.62
C TRP A 72 -1.41 14.87 -26.53
N ARG A 73 -2.23 13.83 -26.33
CA ARG A 73 -2.00 12.76 -25.34
C ARG A 73 -1.11 11.60 -25.84
N VAL A 74 -0.92 11.44 -27.15
CA VAL A 74 -0.08 10.36 -27.72
C VAL A 74 1.38 10.40 -27.23
N PRO A 75 2.06 11.57 -27.20
CA PRO A 75 3.41 11.68 -26.63
C PRO A 75 3.47 11.27 -25.15
N GLU A 76 2.55 11.78 -24.34
CA GLU A 76 2.45 11.45 -22.91
C GLU A 76 2.25 9.93 -22.71
N ALA A 77 1.35 9.31 -23.47
CA ALA A 77 1.11 7.88 -23.43
C ALA A 77 2.33 7.05 -23.82
N TRP A 78 3.07 7.50 -24.84
CA TRP A 78 4.29 6.84 -25.32
C TRP A 78 5.41 6.88 -24.28
N GLU A 79 5.71 8.07 -23.75
CA GLU A 79 6.73 8.25 -22.71
C GLU A 79 6.39 7.48 -21.44
N SER A 80 5.12 7.48 -21.05
CA SER A 80 4.61 6.67 -19.94
C SER A 80 4.83 5.18 -20.18
N GLY A 81 4.61 4.71 -21.41
CA GLY A 81 4.82 3.30 -21.79
C GLY A 81 6.28 2.88 -21.77
N LEU A 82 7.17 3.74 -22.25
CA LEU A 82 8.62 3.51 -22.20
C LEU A 82 9.13 3.44 -20.77
N LEU A 83 8.70 4.39 -19.92
CA LEU A 83 9.03 4.40 -18.50
C LEU A 83 8.54 3.12 -17.82
N MET A 84 7.27 2.77 -18.00
CA MET A 84 6.66 1.59 -17.39
C MET A 84 7.34 0.29 -17.84
N GLY A 85 7.57 0.12 -19.14
CA GLY A 85 8.28 -1.04 -19.68
C GLY A 85 9.70 -1.16 -19.15
N SER A 86 10.40 -0.04 -18.90
CA SER A 86 11.73 -0.08 -18.30
C SER A 86 11.72 -0.51 -16.82
N ILE A 87 10.70 -0.12 -16.06
CA ILE A 87 10.51 -0.54 -14.67
C ILE A 87 10.17 -2.03 -14.59
N GLU A 88 9.25 -2.50 -15.44
CA GLU A 88 8.88 -3.92 -15.51
C GLU A 88 10.08 -4.82 -15.86
N ASN A 89 10.97 -4.34 -16.73
CA ASN A 89 12.21 -5.01 -17.09
C ASN A 89 13.36 -4.79 -16.09
N ASN A 90 13.13 -4.02 -15.03
CA ASN A 90 14.11 -3.71 -13.98
C ASN A 90 15.37 -2.98 -14.49
N ASP A 91 15.26 -2.22 -15.58
CA ASP A 91 16.37 -1.49 -16.21
C ASP A 91 16.49 -0.07 -15.66
N LEU A 92 17.27 0.08 -14.58
CA LEU A 92 17.54 1.38 -13.94
C LEU A 92 18.12 2.44 -14.90
N SER A 93 18.91 2.02 -15.89
CA SER A 93 19.55 2.96 -16.83
C SER A 93 18.52 3.51 -17.82
N ALA A 94 17.62 2.67 -18.31
CA ALA A 94 16.49 3.10 -19.13
C ALA A 94 15.52 3.98 -18.33
N VAL A 95 15.17 3.60 -17.10
CA VAL A 95 14.31 4.42 -16.22
C VAL A 95 14.89 5.83 -16.06
N ARG A 96 16.19 5.95 -15.73
CA ARG A 96 16.85 7.25 -15.59
C ARG A 96 16.75 8.08 -16.87
N ARG A 97 17.05 7.49 -18.02
CA ARG A 97 17.00 8.19 -19.31
C ARG A 97 15.59 8.69 -19.64
N TYR A 98 14.56 7.88 -19.42
CA TYR A 98 13.19 8.29 -19.71
C TYR A 98 12.69 9.39 -18.78
N ILE A 99 13.05 9.36 -17.49
CA ILE A 99 12.74 10.46 -16.57
C ILE A 99 13.49 11.75 -16.97
N GLU A 100 14.76 11.65 -17.37
CA GLU A 100 15.54 12.81 -17.85
C GLU A 100 15.00 13.39 -19.16
N ALA A 101 14.34 12.55 -19.98
CA ALA A 101 13.65 12.97 -21.19
C ALA A 101 12.31 13.67 -20.95
N GLY A 102 11.80 13.68 -19.71
CA GLY A 102 10.55 14.34 -19.34
C GLY A 102 9.36 13.44 -19.07
N ALA A 103 9.56 12.10 -19.06
CA ALA A 103 8.48 11.18 -18.74
C ALA A 103 7.90 11.47 -17.34
N ASP A 104 6.56 11.55 -17.26
CA ASP A 104 5.86 11.79 -16.00
C ASP A 104 5.95 10.58 -15.06
N VAL A 105 6.62 10.76 -13.93
CA VAL A 105 6.82 9.76 -12.88
C VAL A 105 5.53 9.35 -12.15
N ASN A 106 4.46 10.13 -12.30
CA ASN A 106 3.15 9.88 -11.72
C ASN A 106 2.10 9.47 -12.76
N SER A 107 2.50 9.24 -14.01
CA SER A 107 1.56 8.91 -15.07
C SER A 107 0.79 7.62 -14.77
N THR A 108 -0.52 7.69 -14.98
CA THR A 108 -1.45 6.57 -14.78
C THR A 108 -2.13 6.16 -16.08
N PHE A 109 -1.63 6.67 -17.21
CA PHE A 109 -2.25 6.47 -18.52
C PHE A 109 -2.36 4.99 -18.89
N ILE A 110 -1.39 4.17 -18.46
CA ILE A 110 -1.28 2.75 -18.81
C ILE A 110 -1.74 1.83 -17.67
N GLY A 111 -1.97 2.37 -16.46
CA GLY A 111 -2.38 1.58 -15.30
C GLY A 111 -1.97 2.21 -13.97
N PRO A 112 -1.61 1.38 -12.96
CA PRO A 112 -1.01 1.84 -11.71
C PRO A 112 0.19 2.75 -11.92
N SER A 113 0.51 3.58 -10.91
CA SER A 113 1.67 4.46 -10.95
C SER A 113 2.99 3.69 -11.18
N PRO A 114 4.00 4.31 -11.81
CA PRO A 114 5.34 3.74 -11.95
C PRO A 114 5.93 3.24 -10.63
N LEU A 115 5.67 3.98 -9.54
CA LEU A 115 6.13 3.65 -8.20
C LEU A 115 5.54 2.32 -7.68
N TYR A 116 4.27 2.00 -7.98
CA TYR A 116 3.66 0.72 -7.63
C TYR A 116 4.44 -0.47 -8.23
N PHE A 117 4.77 -0.41 -9.52
CA PHE A 117 5.50 -1.49 -10.18
C PHE A 117 6.92 -1.64 -9.65
N ALA A 118 7.59 -0.53 -9.33
CA ALA A 118 8.90 -0.56 -8.70
C ALA A 118 8.88 -1.24 -7.32
N ILE A 119 7.84 -0.98 -6.51
CA ILE A 119 7.62 -1.63 -5.20
C ILE A 119 7.34 -3.13 -5.39
N LYS A 120 6.48 -3.49 -6.34
CA LYS A 120 6.13 -4.89 -6.66
C LYS A 120 7.34 -5.70 -7.11
N ASN A 121 8.26 -5.08 -7.85
CA ASN A 121 9.51 -5.70 -8.28
C ASN A 121 10.59 -5.69 -7.18
N GLU A 122 10.31 -5.11 -6.01
CA GLU A 122 11.21 -4.98 -4.87
C GLU A 122 12.55 -4.30 -5.18
N ASN A 123 12.61 -3.51 -6.27
CA ASN A 123 13.83 -2.80 -6.65
C ASN A 123 13.94 -1.44 -5.92
N VAL A 124 14.69 -1.46 -4.83
CA VAL A 124 15.00 -0.30 -3.99
C VAL A 124 15.57 0.89 -4.79
N GLU A 125 16.45 0.66 -5.76
CA GLU A 125 17.11 1.73 -6.50
C GLU A 125 16.15 2.46 -7.44
N ILE A 126 15.25 1.72 -8.10
CA ILE A 126 14.21 2.32 -8.94
C ILE A 126 13.19 3.07 -8.06
N VAL A 127 12.77 2.50 -6.93
CA VAL A 127 11.89 3.16 -5.96
C VAL A 127 12.52 4.48 -5.48
N ARG A 128 13.79 4.45 -5.07
CA ARG A 128 14.55 5.63 -4.62
C ARG A 128 14.58 6.70 -5.70
N LEU A 129 14.94 6.33 -6.93
CA LEU A 129 15.00 7.25 -8.06
C LEU A 129 13.64 7.91 -8.34
N LEU A 130 12.55 7.13 -8.37
CA LEU A 130 11.20 7.66 -8.62
C LEU A 130 10.79 8.66 -7.53
N LEU A 131 11.02 8.31 -6.26
CA LEU A 131 10.73 9.18 -5.11
C LEU A 131 11.61 10.45 -5.06
N GLU A 132 12.85 10.39 -5.52
CA GLU A 132 13.71 11.57 -5.70
C GLU A 132 13.21 12.50 -6.79
N LYS A 133 12.54 11.93 -7.81
CA LYS A 133 12.01 12.66 -8.97
C LYS A 133 10.56 13.12 -8.78
N GLY A 134 10.00 12.98 -7.58
CA GLY A 134 8.68 13.52 -7.23
C GLY A 134 7.52 12.54 -7.45
N ALA A 135 7.79 11.23 -7.50
CA ALA A 135 6.71 10.26 -7.44
C ALA A 135 5.92 10.40 -6.13
N ASP A 136 4.60 10.41 -6.23
CA ASP A 136 3.70 10.54 -5.10
C ASP A 136 3.64 9.21 -4.31
N ALA A 137 4.20 9.24 -3.10
CA ALA A 137 4.23 8.10 -2.19
C ALA A 137 2.84 7.69 -1.66
N ASN A 138 1.86 8.60 -1.76
CA ASN A 138 0.47 8.40 -1.34
C ASN A 138 -0.47 8.16 -2.51
N PHE A 139 0.07 7.96 -3.71
CA PHE A 139 -0.75 7.72 -4.87
C PHE A 139 -1.69 6.53 -4.65
N GLN A 140 -2.99 6.78 -4.75
CA GLN A 140 -4.04 5.77 -4.67
C GLN A 140 -4.79 5.74 -5.99
N ASN A 141 -5.04 4.53 -6.49
CA ASN A 141 -5.87 4.34 -7.67
C ASN A 141 -6.85 3.21 -7.43
N ASP A 142 -8.02 3.60 -6.92
CA ASP A 142 -9.17 2.76 -6.63
C ASP A 142 -9.67 1.96 -7.85
N ALA A 143 -9.27 2.33 -9.07
CA ALA A 143 -9.61 1.55 -10.26
C ALA A 143 -8.79 0.25 -10.38
N PHE A 144 -7.63 0.16 -9.74
CA PHE A 144 -6.72 -0.99 -9.84
C PHE A 144 -6.38 -1.64 -8.50
N TYR A 145 -6.33 -0.87 -7.41
CA TYR A 145 -6.03 -1.37 -6.07
C TYR A 145 -6.53 -0.42 -4.98
N ASP A 146 -7.27 -0.95 -3.99
CA ASP A 146 -7.84 -0.20 -2.86
C ASP A 146 -6.88 -0.09 -1.66
N LYS A 147 -5.56 -0.13 -1.91
CA LYS A 147 -4.54 -0.18 -0.84
C LYS A 147 -3.41 0.81 -1.07
N SER A 148 -2.80 1.33 0.00
CA SER A 148 -1.68 2.28 -0.13
C SER A 148 -0.40 1.62 -0.69
N LEU A 149 0.47 2.40 -1.33
CA LEU A 149 1.80 1.92 -1.76
C LEU A 149 2.64 1.40 -0.58
N LEU A 150 2.51 2.05 0.57
CA LEU A 150 3.15 1.63 1.83
C LEU A 150 2.65 0.25 2.29
N TYR A 151 1.37 -0.08 2.08
CA TYR A 151 0.84 -1.41 2.36
C TYR A 151 1.56 -2.49 1.54
N PHE A 152 1.75 -2.28 0.23
CA PHE A 152 2.45 -3.26 -0.61
C PHE A 152 3.93 -3.42 -0.22
N ALA A 153 4.60 -2.35 0.19
CA ALA A 153 5.97 -2.43 0.67
C ALA A 153 6.09 -3.27 1.96
N ILE A 154 5.10 -3.15 2.86
CA ILE A 154 5.00 -3.96 4.08
C ILE A 154 4.66 -5.40 3.77
N GLU A 155 3.76 -5.67 2.83
CA GLU A 155 3.43 -7.02 2.36
C GLU A 155 4.66 -7.78 1.86
N ASN A 156 5.55 -7.08 1.16
CA ASN A 156 6.79 -7.63 0.64
C ASN A 156 7.90 -7.74 1.73
N GLU A 157 7.65 -7.27 2.95
CA GLU A 157 8.60 -7.26 4.07
C GLU A 157 9.94 -6.54 3.76
N ASN A 158 9.90 -5.61 2.80
CA ASN A 158 11.06 -4.87 2.34
C ASN A 158 11.21 -3.57 3.15
N ILE A 159 11.96 -3.68 4.25
CA ILE A 159 12.22 -2.60 5.22
C ILE A 159 12.77 -1.33 4.56
N GLU A 160 13.63 -1.47 3.55
CA GLU A 160 14.26 -0.31 2.92
C GLU A 160 13.25 0.47 2.08
N ILE A 161 12.36 -0.21 1.36
CA ILE A 161 11.25 0.44 0.64
C ILE A 161 10.28 1.10 1.62
N VAL A 162 9.93 0.43 2.72
CA VAL A 162 9.09 1.02 3.78
C VAL A 162 9.72 2.31 4.31
N ARG A 163 11.01 2.28 4.65
CA ARG A 163 11.76 3.45 5.13
C ARG A 163 11.72 4.59 4.11
N LEU A 164 11.98 4.30 2.84
CA LEU A 164 12.00 5.31 1.77
C LEU A 164 10.64 5.97 1.57
N LEU A 165 9.57 5.18 1.56
CA LEU A 165 8.21 5.70 1.42
C LEU A 165 7.84 6.62 2.59
N LEU A 166 8.14 6.21 3.83
CA LEU A 166 7.89 7.03 5.02
C LEU A 166 8.71 8.32 5.02
N GLU A 167 9.99 8.28 4.63
CA GLU A 167 10.84 9.46 4.47
C GLU A 167 10.33 10.44 3.42
N LYS A 168 9.51 9.96 2.49
CA LYS A 168 8.87 10.73 1.43
C LYS A 168 7.42 11.10 1.73
N GLY A 169 6.99 10.92 2.98
CA GLY A 169 5.69 11.36 3.47
C GLY A 169 4.54 10.40 3.16
N ALA A 170 4.83 9.11 2.96
CA ALA A 170 3.76 8.10 2.88
C ALA A 170 2.94 8.07 4.18
N ASP A 171 1.61 8.02 4.03
CA ASP A 171 0.65 8.04 5.11
C ASP A 171 0.65 6.69 5.84
N ALA A 172 1.24 6.68 7.04
CA ALA A 172 1.26 5.51 7.93
C ALA A 172 -0.11 5.23 8.57
N ASN A 173 -1.04 6.19 8.52
CA ASN A 173 -2.42 6.07 9.03
C ASN A 173 -3.43 5.71 7.93
N ALA A 174 -2.95 5.39 6.72
CA ALA A 174 -3.81 4.94 5.64
C ALA A 174 -4.65 3.73 6.09
N LYS A 175 -5.96 3.85 5.86
CA LYS A 175 -6.92 2.77 6.07
C LYS A 175 -6.97 1.91 4.83
N ASN A 176 -6.81 0.60 4.99
CA ASN A 176 -6.97 -0.34 3.90
C ASN A 176 -8.18 -1.21 4.19
N CYS A 177 -9.07 -1.31 3.21
CA CYS A 177 -10.28 -2.11 3.31
C CYS A 177 -10.06 -3.48 2.67
N ASP A 178 -10.52 -4.54 3.32
CA ASP A 178 -10.58 -5.86 2.71
C ASP A 178 -11.75 -5.97 1.73
N PHE A 179 -11.91 -7.14 1.09
CA PHE A 179 -13.01 -7.42 0.16
C PHE A 179 -14.40 -7.25 0.81
N PHE A 180 -14.50 -7.43 2.13
CA PHE A 180 -15.73 -7.26 2.90
C PHE A 180 -15.94 -5.82 3.40
N ARG A 181 -15.10 -4.87 2.96
CA ARG A 181 -15.09 -3.46 3.36
C ARG A 181 -14.81 -3.23 4.84
N ARG A 182 -14.12 -4.18 5.50
CA ARG A 182 -13.55 -3.92 6.82
C ARG A 182 -12.26 -3.15 6.65
N CYS A 183 -12.25 -1.92 7.14
CA CYS A 183 -11.15 -0.99 6.94
C CYS A 183 -10.32 -0.86 8.22
N ASN A 184 -9.08 -1.35 8.16
CA ASN A 184 -8.14 -1.30 9.28
C ASN A 184 -7.00 -0.32 8.98
N TYR A 185 -6.49 0.36 10.01
CA TYR A 185 -5.25 1.12 9.87
C TYR A 185 -4.11 0.16 9.55
N LEU A 186 -3.12 0.66 8.80
CA LEU A 186 -1.96 -0.12 8.40
C LEU A 186 -1.24 -0.79 9.59
N LEU A 187 -1.14 -0.08 10.72
CA LEU A 187 -0.54 -0.59 11.95
C LEU A 187 -1.21 -1.88 12.45
N PHE A 188 -2.54 -2.00 12.40
CA PHE A 188 -3.26 -3.22 12.80
C PHE A 188 -2.90 -4.40 11.90
N ASN A 189 -2.82 -4.16 10.59
CA ASN A 189 -2.46 -5.21 9.63
C ASN A 189 -1.05 -5.76 9.92
N VAL A 190 -0.09 -4.90 10.30
CA VAL A 190 1.27 -5.35 10.65
C VAL A 190 1.28 -6.17 11.94
N ILE A 191 0.45 -5.81 12.91
CA ILE A 191 0.31 -6.56 14.17
C ILE A 191 -0.32 -7.93 13.90
N GLU A 192 -1.41 -7.99 13.15
CA GLU A 192 -2.14 -9.22 12.82
C GLU A 192 -1.32 -10.20 11.98
N ARG A 193 -0.55 -9.68 11.01
CA ARG A 193 0.11 -10.51 10.01
C ARG A 193 1.07 -11.51 10.65
N TYR A 194 0.93 -12.78 10.25
CA TYR A 194 1.70 -13.96 10.65
C TYR A 194 1.45 -14.48 12.07
N SER A 195 0.28 -15.07 12.26
CA SER A 195 0.03 -16.07 13.32
C SER A 195 0.52 -17.48 12.96
N ASN A 196 0.91 -17.75 11.70
CA ASN A 196 0.98 -19.14 11.20
C ASN A 196 2.38 -19.74 11.01
N PHE A 197 3.47 -18.97 11.08
CA PHE A 197 4.83 -19.52 11.12
C PHE A 197 5.73 -18.52 11.86
N PRO A 198 6.53 -18.92 12.86
CA PRO A 198 7.61 -18.07 13.36
C PRO A 198 8.67 -17.96 12.25
N PRO A 199 8.79 -16.82 11.55
CA PRO A 199 9.90 -16.66 10.61
C PRO A 199 11.21 -16.74 11.38
N LYS A 200 12.28 -17.21 10.72
CA LYS A 200 13.64 -17.18 11.30
C LYS A 200 14.07 -15.78 11.74
N LYS A 201 13.40 -14.72 11.27
CA LYS A 201 13.58 -13.32 11.66
C LYS A 201 12.23 -12.59 11.57
N ASP A 202 11.63 -12.27 12.71
CA ASP A 202 10.41 -11.46 12.77
C ASP A 202 10.77 -10.00 12.48
N ARG A 203 10.31 -9.48 11.33
CA ARG A 203 10.55 -8.10 10.88
C ARG A 203 9.48 -7.12 11.36
N ARG A 204 8.37 -7.61 11.93
CA ARG A 204 7.26 -6.76 12.40
C ARG A 204 7.70 -5.71 13.42
N PRO A 205 8.53 -6.03 14.43
CA PRO A 205 9.01 -5.00 15.37
C PRO A 205 9.77 -3.87 14.68
N GLU A 206 10.51 -4.17 13.61
CA GLU A 206 11.23 -3.15 12.84
C GLU A 206 10.27 -2.31 11.99
N ILE A 207 9.28 -2.92 11.35
CA ILE A 207 8.25 -2.20 10.58
C ILE A 207 7.41 -1.31 11.49
N ILE A 208 6.91 -1.84 12.62
CA ILE A 208 6.12 -1.09 13.60
C ILE A 208 6.92 0.11 14.11
N ARG A 209 8.20 -0.10 14.44
CA ARG A 209 9.09 0.99 14.83
C ARG A 209 9.18 2.07 13.75
N LEU A 210 9.36 1.70 12.48
CA LEU A 210 9.41 2.66 11.38
C LEU A 210 8.09 3.43 11.24
N LEU A 211 6.95 2.73 11.32
CA LEU A 211 5.63 3.36 11.23
C LEU A 211 5.40 4.39 12.35
N LEU A 212 5.80 4.07 13.58
CA LEU A 212 5.65 4.95 14.74
C LEU A 212 6.66 6.12 14.71
N GLU A 213 7.95 5.83 14.51
CA GLU A 213 9.02 6.84 14.61
C GLU A 213 9.13 7.75 13.36
N LYS A 214 8.95 7.19 12.16
CA LYS A 214 9.11 7.94 10.89
C LYS A 214 7.77 8.29 10.25
N GLY A 215 6.80 7.40 10.36
CA GLY A 215 5.49 7.56 9.71
C GLY A 215 4.48 8.38 10.49
N GLY A 216 4.69 8.60 11.79
CA GLY A 216 3.70 9.25 12.64
C GLY A 216 2.40 8.45 12.74
N ALA A 217 2.50 7.10 12.68
CA ALA A 217 1.35 6.24 12.90
C ALA A 217 0.74 6.50 14.29
N ASP A 218 -0.58 6.66 14.34
CA ASP A 218 -1.31 6.85 15.58
C ASP A 218 -1.35 5.54 16.36
N VAL A 219 -0.53 5.47 17.40
CA VAL A 219 -0.41 4.33 18.31
C VAL A 219 -1.70 4.06 19.10
N ASN A 220 -2.61 5.04 19.17
CA ASN A 220 -3.88 4.96 19.87
C ASN A 220 -5.09 4.90 18.92
N ALA A 221 -4.86 4.71 17.62
CA ALA A 221 -5.92 4.60 16.63
C ALA A 221 -6.89 3.45 16.97
N THR A 222 -8.19 3.73 17.04
CA THR A 222 -9.20 2.71 17.36
C THR A 222 -9.90 2.20 16.12
N LEU A 223 -10.14 0.89 16.05
CA LEU A 223 -11.00 0.30 15.03
C LEU A 223 -12.44 0.81 15.17
N ALA A 224 -13.13 0.98 14.05
CA ALA A 224 -14.49 1.51 14.04
C ALA A 224 -15.54 0.49 14.53
N GLU A 225 -15.23 -0.80 14.46
CA GLU A 225 -16.18 -1.88 14.77
C GLU A 225 -16.40 -2.04 16.28
N ASP A 226 -15.32 -1.99 17.06
CA ASP A 226 -15.30 -2.35 18.48
C ASP A 226 -14.44 -1.40 19.34
N GLY A 227 -13.89 -0.33 18.77
CA GLY A 227 -13.02 0.59 19.51
C GLY A 227 -11.69 -0.02 19.93
N THR A 228 -11.34 -1.22 19.43
CA THR A 228 -10.08 -1.91 19.75
C THR A 228 -8.90 -1.04 19.34
N SER A 229 -7.98 -0.80 20.28
CA SER A 229 -6.73 -0.08 20.02
C SER A 229 -5.62 -1.05 19.57
N PRO A 230 -4.48 -0.55 19.03
CA PRO A 230 -3.40 -1.42 18.60
C PRO A 230 -2.81 -2.22 19.76
N LEU A 231 -2.87 -1.65 20.98
CA LEU A 231 -2.43 -2.32 22.21
C LEU A 231 -3.36 -3.47 22.61
N HIS A 232 -4.69 -3.30 22.53
CA HIS A 232 -5.65 -4.40 22.74
C HIS A 232 -5.34 -5.56 21.78
N TYR A 233 -5.19 -5.24 20.49
CA TYR A 233 -4.93 -6.23 19.45
C TYR A 233 -3.60 -6.98 19.67
N ALA A 234 -2.53 -6.27 20.04
CA ALA A 234 -1.22 -6.86 20.34
C ALA A 234 -1.25 -7.81 21.54
N VAL A 235 -2.09 -7.51 22.54
CA VAL A 235 -2.22 -8.30 23.78
C VAL A 235 -3.07 -9.56 23.54
N GLU A 236 -4.23 -9.43 22.89
CA GLU A 236 -5.19 -10.52 22.66
C GLU A 236 -4.59 -11.66 21.82
N LYS A 237 -3.96 -11.31 20.70
CA LYS A 237 -3.49 -12.28 19.70
C LYS A 237 -2.21 -13.02 20.09
N ARG A 238 -1.78 -12.92 21.37
CA ARG A 238 -0.56 -13.54 21.92
C ARG A 238 0.68 -13.21 21.11
N HIS A 239 0.76 -11.98 20.60
CA HIS A 239 1.88 -11.55 19.79
C HIS A 239 3.14 -11.33 20.64
N ASN A 240 4.25 -11.10 19.94
CA ASN A 240 5.57 -10.88 20.50
C ASN A 240 5.54 -9.74 21.55
N ILE A 241 5.98 -10.01 22.79
CA ILE A 241 6.10 -9.01 23.88
C ILE A 241 6.85 -7.75 23.42
N GLN A 242 7.78 -7.87 22.46
CA GLN A 242 8.49 -6.73 21.89
C GLN A 242 7.54 -5.74 21.21
N ILE A 243 6.48 -6.20 20.54
CA ILE A 243 5.49 -5.32 19.92
C ILE A 243 4.72 -4.56 21.01
N VAL A 244 4.28 -5.25 22.06
CA VAL A 244 3.60 -4.62 23.21
C VAL A 244 4.50 -3.55 23.84
N LYS A 245 5.77 -3.88 24.09
CA LYS A 245 6.76 -2.93 24.63
C LYS A 245 6.91 -1.70 23.74
N GLN A 246 7.11 -1.90 22.43
CA GLN A 246 7.23 -0.81 21.48
C GLN A 246 6.00 0.09 21.45
N LEU A 247 4.79 -0.46 21.44
CA LEU A 247 3.56 0.33 21.46
C LEU A 247 3.48 1.19 22.73
N VAL A 248 3.76 0.61 23.91
CA VAL A 248 3.73 1.35 25.18
C VAL A 248 4.83 2.41 25.25
N GLU A 249 6.04 2.10 24.81
CA GLU A 249 7.16 3.04 24.71
C GLU A 249 6.86 4.25 23.81
N HIS A 250 6.01 4.07 22.79
CA HIS A 250 5.56 5.14 21.89
C HIS A 250 4.25 5.82 22.34
N GLY A 251 3.78 5.56 23.57
CA GLY A 251 2.64 6.27 24.16
C GLY A 251 1.28 5.62 23.95
N ALA A 252 1.23 4.30 23.71
CA ALA A 252 -0.04 3.56 23.75
C ALA A 252 -0.71 3.71 25.12
N ASN A 253 -2.01 3.99 25.13
CA ASN A 253 -2.79 4.12 26.33
C ASN A 253 -3.04 2.75 26.98
N VAL A 254 -2.24 2.43 28.01
CA VAL A 254 -2.32 1.19 28.78
C VAL A 254 -3.66 0.96 29.48
N ASN A 255 -4.44 2.03 29.70
CA ASN A 255 -5.78 2.00 30.30
C ASN A 255 -6.85 2.48 29.32
N GLY A 256 -6.56 2.49 28.00
CA GLY A 256 -7.54 2.83 26.97
C GLY A 256 -8.69 1.84 27.00
N LYS A 257 -9.91 2.33 26.85
CA LYS A 257 -11.11 1.48 26.87
C LYS A 257 -11.64 1.26 25.47
N ASP A 258 -11.95 0.00 25.15
CA ASP A 258 -12.71 -0.37 23.97
C ASP A 258 -14.23 -0.10 24.15
N VAL A 259 -15.07 -0.54 23.20
CA VAL A 259 -16.54 -0.37 23.32
C VAL A 259 -17.16 -1.20 24.44
N TYR A 260 -16.50 -2.27 24.88
CA TYR A 260 -16.92 -3.10 26.02
C TYR A 260 -16.41 -2.55 27.35
N GLN A 261 -15.78 -1.36 27.34
CA GLN A 261 -15.12 -0.73 28.49
C GLN A 261 -13.96 -1.54 29.05
N GLN A 262 -13.44 -2.48 28.27
CA GLN A 262 -12.30 -3.31 28.61
C GLN A 262 -11.01 -2.53 28.35
N THR A 263 -10.05 -2.67 29.25
CA THR A 263 -8.67 -2.21 29.06
C THR A 263 -7.82 -3.34 28.44
N PRO A 264 -6.65 -3.06 27.86
CA PRO A 264 -5.78 -4.11 27.30
C PRO A 264 -5.44 -5.24 28.28
N LEU A 265 -5.46 -4.99 29.60
CA LEU A 265 -5.22 -6.00 30.62
C LEU A 265 -6.28 -7.13 30.64
N TYR A 266 -7.51 -6.91 30.17
CA TYR A 266 -8.57 -7.93 30.09
C TYR A 266 -8.21 -9.05 29.12
N ASP A 267 -7.60 -8.69 28.00
CA ASP A 267 -7.24 -9.63 26.92
C ASP A 267 -5.93 -10.36 27.18
N ALA A 268 -5.23 -10.04 28.27
CA ALA A 268 -3.91 -10.58 28.55
C ALA A 268 -3.95 -12.09 28.84
N ALA A 269 -3.47 -12.88 27.89
CA ALA A 269 -3.32 -14.32 28.00
C ALA A 269 -1.88 -14.77 28.29
N SER A 270 -0.94 -13.83 28.43
CA SER A 270 0.46 -14.10 28.80
C SER A 270 0.80 -13.40 30.11
N LYS A 271 1.34 -14.15 31.07
CA LYS A 271 1.83 -13.61 32.34
C LYS A 271 2.88 -12.52 32.12
N GLU A 272 3.77 -12.69 31.14
CA GLU A 272 4.82 -11.71 30.85
C GLU A 272 4.24 -10.37 30.36
N ILE A 273 3.23 -10.43 29.47
CA ILE A 273 2.53 -9.23 28.96
C ILE A 273 1.76 -8.56 30.10
N ALA A 274 0.99 -9.33 30.88
CA ALA A 274 0.20 -8.81 31.99
C ALA A 274 1.08 -8.13 33.06
N GLN A 275 2.22 -8.75 33.42
CA GLN A 275 3.17 -8.15 34.36
C GLN A 275 3.81 -6.88 33.80
N TYR A 276 4.16 -6.87 32.51
CA TYR A 276 4.69 -5.67 31.87
C TYR A 276 3.66 -4.53 31.89
N LEU A 277 2.42 -4.77 31.45
CA LEU A 277 1.36 -3.76 31.47
C LEU A 277 1.12 -3.22 32.88
N PHE A 278 1.08 -4.09 33.89
CA PHE A 278 0.94 -3.68 35.29
C PHE A 278 2.11 -2.78 35.74
N GLN A 279 3.35 -3.12 35.38
CA GLN A 279 4.52 -2.27 35.64
C GLN A 279 4.46 -0.90 34.92
N GLN A 280 3.79 -0.85 33.76
CA GLN A 280 3.57 0.39 33.01
C GLN A 280 2.34 1.18 33.48
N GLY A 281 1.71 0.79 34.60
CA GLY A 281 0.60 1.52 35.20
C GLY A 281 -0.79 1.11 34.72
N ALA A 282 -0.93 -0.10 34.14
CA ALA A 282 -2.26 -0.66 33.90
C ALA A 282 -2.99 -0.91 35.22
N ASP A 283 -4.20 -0.38 35.35
CA ASP A 283 -5.01 -0.45 36.56
C ASP A 283 -5.86 -1.74 36.55
N PRO A 284 -5.58 -2.71 37.44
CA PRO A 284 -6.31 -3.98 37.50
C PRO A 284 -7.70 -3.84 38.14
N THR A 285 -8.09 -2.66 38.62
CA THR A 285 -9.38 -2.43 39.28
C THR A 285 -10.43 -1.85 38.34
N VAL A 286 -10.02 -1.40 37.14
CA VAL A 286 -10.93 -0.84 36.13
C VAL A 286 -11.94 -1.89 35.72
N LYS A 287 -13.23 -1.59 35.88
CA LYS A 287 -14.33 -2.46 35.49
C LYS A 287 -14.75 -2.29 34.03
N ASN A 288 -15.11 -3.40 33.39
CA ASN A 288 -15.71 -3.44 32.06
C ASN A 288 -17.22 -3.10 32.12
N GLY A 289 -17.90 -3.18 30.97
CA GLY A 289 -19.34 -2.89 30.87
C GLY A 289 -20.24 -3.86 31.66
N SER A 290 -19.71 -5.02 32.06
CA SER A 290 -20.39 -6.02 32.90
C SER A 290 -20.05 -5.88 34.39
N GLU A 291 -19.37 -4.79 34.78
CA GLU A 291 -18.90 -4.52 36.15
C GLU A 291 -17.87 -5.50 36.72
N GLU A 292 -17.25 -6.31 35.86
CA GLU A 292 -16.18 -7.24 36.19
C GLU A 292 -14.84 -6.53 36.09
N THR A 293 -13.88 -6.86 36.95
CA THR A 293 -12.45 -6.52 36.82
C THR A 293 -11.74 -7.48 35.83
N PRO A 294 -10.52 -7.19 35.34
CA PRO A 294 -9.75 -8.12 34.49
C PRO A 294 -9.59 -9.51 35.13
N LEU A 295 -9.35 -9.57 36.44
CA LEU A 295 -9.18 -10.84 37.16
C LEU A 295 -10.50 -11.60 37.29
N GLU A 296 -11.61 -10.91 37.58
CA GLU A 296 -12.94 -11.53 37.63
C GLU A 296 -13.37 -12.06 36.26
N HIS A 297 -13.14 -11.27 35.20
CA HIS A 297 -13.38 -11.69 33.83
C HIS A 297 -12.54 -12.92 33.46
N ALA A 298 -11.27 -12.95 33.84
CA ALA A 298 -10.41 -14.11 33.62
C ALA A 298 -10.88 -15.37 34.38
N LYS A 299 -11.40 -15.22 35.61
CA LYS A 299 -12.03 -16.31 36.36
C LYS A 299 -13.30 -16.82 35.66
N TYR A 300 -14.11 -15.92 35.10
CA TYR A 300 -15.26 -16.29 34.29
C TYR A 300 -14.84 -17.09 33.04
N LEU A 301 -13.83 -16.63 32.30
CA LEU A 301 -13.30 -17.32 31.13
C LEU A 301 -12.71 -18.70 31.47
N MET A 302 -12.05 -18.84 32.62
CA MET A 302 -11.56 -20.12 33.13
C MET A 302 -12.71 -21.12 33.34
N ASN A 303 -13.85 -20.69 33.89
CA ASN A 303 -15.02 -21.54 34.06
C ASN A 303 -15.63 -22.01 32.72
N LEU A 304 -15.36 -21.30 31.63
CA LEU A 304 -15.70 -21.67 30.25
C LEU A 304 -14.61 -22.52 29.56
N GLY A 305 -13.56 -22.93 30.27
CA GLY A 305 -12.46 -23.74 29.75
C GLY A 305 -11.34 -22.93 29.08
N ARG A 306 -11.29 -21.60 29.24
CA ARG A 306 -10.24 -20.71 28.70
C ARG A 306 -9.26 -20.29 29.80
N GLU A 307 -8.47 -21.25 30.30
CA GLU A 307 -7.61 -21.09 31.50
C GLU A 307 -6.46 -20.08 31.34
N ASN A 308 -6.00 -19.82 30.10
CA ASN A 308 -4.79 -19.02 29.85
C ASN A 308 -4.86 -17.58 30.40
N ASN A 309 -6.01 -16.92 30.30
CA ASN A 309 -6.19 -15.56 30.81
C ASN A 309 -6.09 -15.52 32.33
N TYR A 310 -6.63 -16.54 33.00
CA TYR A 310 -6.55 -16.64 34.46
C TYR A 310 -5.12 -16.87 34.92
N ASP A 311 -4.39 -17.80 34.31
CA ASP A 311 -2.98 -18.04 34.67
C ASP A 311 -2.08 -16.82 34.44
N ALA A 312 -2.40 -16.02 33.41
CA ALA A 312 -1.72 -14.77 33.13
C ALA A 312 -1.97 -13.72 34.23
N LEU A 313 -3.19 -13.66 34.78
CA LEU A 313 -3.64 -12.62 35.70
C LEU A 313 -3.67 -13.04 37.18
N ARG A 314 -3.48 -14.32 37.52
CA ARG A 314 -3.53 -14.82 38.92
C ARG A 314 -2.55 -14.13 39.88
N PHE A 315 -1.49 -13.49 39.37
CA PHE A 315 -0.58 -12.73 40.22
C PHE A 315 -1.22 -11.45 40.78
N LEU A 316 -2.36 -11.03 40.23
CA LEU A 316 -3.17 -9.92 40.72
C LEU A 316 -4.06 -10.35 41.91
N GLU A 317 -4.10 -11.64 42.27
CA GLU A 317 -4.82 -12.07 43.46
C GLU A 317 -4.24 -11.42 44.72
N GLY A 318 -5.07 -10.65 45.43
CA GLY A 318 -4.66 -9.92 46.63
C GLY A 318 -3.97 -8.58 46.35
N VAL A 319 -3.91 -8.13 45.09
CA VAL A 319 -3.60 -6.73 44.78
C VAL A 319 -4.83 -5.89 45.14
N PRO A 320 -4.67 -4.88 46.03
CA PRO A 320 -5.78 -4.11 46.59
C PRO A 320 -6.49 -3.20 45.59
#